data_AF-A0A537G6B3-F1
#
_entry.id   AF-A0A537G6B3-F1
#
_cell.length_a   1.000
_cell.length_b   1.000
_cell.length_c   1.000
_cell.angle_alpha   90.00
_cell.angle_beta   90.00
_cell.angle_gamma   90.00
#
_symmetry.space_group_name_H-M   'P 1'
#
loop_
_entity.id
_entity.type
_entity.pdbx_description
1 polymer ?
#
loop_
_entity_poly.entity_id
_entity_poly.type
_entity_poly.pdbx_seq_one_letter_code
_entity_poly.pdbx_strand_id
1 'polypeptide(L)'
;MSANKSNASWPVMPGTYQVGDPKGPVAVCALTSERLIGPLVKLPGVAIAGMVYTANLGITRIIVNLTSNPAIRFLLICGKDSALFRPGQSLIALSEHGVDDQHRIVEAVGYDPVLPSIDPKQVAQFRSQIEVLDWTGEEDVEVLQERIKSLAIRNPGVFTTDEKEAIVSRSEEDFVSIRPGGQREPLLYDPKGYFVITIDPGEKEILLKHYLPDHTPAHEMHGRGATPMLLGLLRDGLVTQLSHSGYLGEELAKAQTALQFGLRYDQDRPLRPRESPASATLPEAIGFEKQGTTPLQAPPKRSFVEVYTVKQLESVAPNTDIDLFLSVTDLLRERVLGGIFVEPDMTGASRVLRGTSQRIEIEWTAASRFVMGGAEDLVVGAILRVFGKFDENNLVHGEQIIVLTRVEKLT
;
A
#
# COMPACT_ATOMS: atom_id res chain seq x y z
N MET A 1 -33.38 -14.10 -8.88
CA MET A 1 -34.04 -12.98 -9.58
C MET A 1 -32.94 -12.08 -10.13
N SER A 2 -32.77 -12.09 -11.45
CA SER A 2 -31.74 -11.28 -12.12
C SER A 2 -32.21 -9.84 -12.18
N ALA A 3 -31.62 -8.98 -11.36
CA ALA A 3 -31.92 -7.55 -11.40
C ALA A 3 -31.20 -6.94 -12.60
N ASN A 4 -31.97 -6.47 -13.57
CA ASN A 4 -31.53 -5.56 -14.63
C ASN A 4 -30.69 -4.43 -14.02
N LYS A 5 -29.38 -4.46 -14.25
CA LYS A 5 -28.48 -3.32 -14.01
C LYS A 5 -27.94 -2.85 -15.36
N SER A 6 -28.41 -1.69 -15.81
CA SER A 6 -27.56 -0.64 -16.38
C SER A 6 -28.41 0.57 -16.78
N ASN A 7 -28.82 1.37 -15.79
CA ASN A 7 -28.83 2.81 -16.04
C ASN A 7 -27.36 3.22 -16.08
N ALA A 8 -26.80 3.44 -17.26
CA ALA A 8 -25.41 3.87 -17.43
C ALA A 8 -25.25 5.26 -16.80
N SER A 9 -24.66 5.32 -15.60
CA SER A 9 -24.39 6.60 -14.92
C SER A 9 -23.18 7.25 -15.57
N TRP A 10 -23.37 8.42 -16.18
CA TRP A 10 -22.27 9.30 -16.55
C TRP A 10 -21.54 9.81 -15.30
N PRO A 11 -20.19 9.99 -15.30
CA PRO A 11 -19.25 9.70 -16.38
C PRO A 11 -18.98 8.20 -16.59
N VAL A 12 -18.75 7.81 -17.84
CA VAL A 12 -18.65 6.39 -18.25
C VAL A 12 -17.26 5.79 -18.04
N MET A 13 -16.20 6.60 -18.11
CA MET A 13 -14.82 6.17 -17.88
C MET A 13 -14.35 6.60 -16.50
N PRO A 14 -13.81 5.70 -15.66
CA PRO A 14 -13.27 6.06 -14.37
C PRO A 14 -12.00 6.91 -14.52
N GLY A 15 -11.76 7.76 -13.53
CA GLY A 15 -10.60 8.64 -13.50
C GLY A 15 -10.54 9.46 -12.22
N THR A 16 -9.55 10.34 -12.15
CA THR A 16 -9.37 11.24 -11.00
C THR A 16 -10.12 12.54 -11.24
N TYR A 17 -11.40 12.53 -10.90
CA TYR A 17 -12.29 13.68 -11.04
C TYR A 17 -13.37 13.68 -9.95
N GLN A 18 -14.03 14.83 -9.80
CA GLN A 18 -15.28 14.97 -9.06
C GLN A 18 -16.38 15.41 -10.03
N VAL A 19 -17.59 14.91 -9.79
CA VAL A 19 -18.77 15.22 -10.60
C VAL A 19 -19.56 16.34 -9.92
N GLY A 20 -19.88 17.38 -10.69
CA GLY A 20 -20.74 18.51 -10.28
C GLY A 20 -22.18 18.29 -10.73
N ASP A 21 -22.78 19.30 -11.35
CA ASP A 21 -24.11 19.18 -11.97
C ASP A 21 -24.00 18.58 -13.38
N PRO A 22 -24.48 17.35 -13.65
CA PRO A 22 -24.38 16.74 -14.99
C PRO A 22 -25.04 17.56 -16.12
N LYS A 23 -25.91 18.53 -15.80
CA LYS A 23 -26.51 19.46 -16.79
C LYS A 23 -25.68 20.72 -17.01
N GLY A 24 -24.58 20.89 -16.27
CA GLY A 24 -23.66 22.01 -16.39
C GLY A 24 -22.92 22.01 -17.73
N PRO A 25 -22.72 23.18 -18.37
CA PRO A 25 -22.03 23.26 -19.64
C PRO A 25 -20.50 23.23 -19.56
N VAL A 26 -19.92 23.34 -18.35
CA VAL A 26 -18.47 23.49 -18.17
C VAL A 26 -17.85 22.21 -17.60
N ALA A 27 -16.82 21.71 -18.28
CA ALA A 27 -15.85 20.78 -17.71
C ALA A 27 -14.56 21.53 -17.35
N VAL A 28 -13.90 21.12 -16.26
CA VAL A 28 -12.64 21.71 -15.80
C VAL A 28 -11.54 20.65 -15.81
N CYS A 29 -10.44 20.94 -16.48
CA CYS A 29 -9.22 20.14 -16.46
C CYS A 29 -8.16 20.90 -15.65
N ALA A 30 -7.96 20.49 -14.39
CA ALA A 30 -7.02 21.11 -13.46
C ALA A 30 -5.57 20.61 -13.62
N LEU A 31 -5.26 19.90 -14.72
CA LEU A 31 -3.94 19.34 -15.02
C LEU A 31 -3.35 18.57 -13.83
N THR A 32 -2.23 19.03 -13.25
CA THR A 32 -1.59 18.41 -12.08
C THR A 32 -1.93 19.10 -10.74
N SER A 33 -2.84 20.07 -10.75
CA SER A 33 -3.18 20.92 -9.60
C SER A 33 -4.43 20.44 -8.87
N GLU A 34 -4.31 19.33 -8.12
CA GLU A 34 -5.42 18.67 -7.42
C GLU A 34 -6.27 19.61 -6.56
N ARG A 35 -5.63 20.57 -5.89
CA ARG A 35 -6.29 21.53 -4.99
C ARG A 35 -7.40 22.36 -5.65
N LEU A 36 -7.38 22.50 -6.98
CA LEU A 36 -8.39 23.25 -7.74
C LEU A 36 -9.69 22.47 -7.91
N ILE A 37 -9.67 21.13 -7.86
CA ILE A 37 -10.85 20.30 -8.17
C ILE A 37 -12.00 20.60 -7.21
N GLY A 38 -11.73 20.51 -5.90
CA GLY A 38 -12.77 20.60 -4.87
C GLY A 38 -13.52 21.95 -4.84
N PRO A 39 -12.82 23.10 -4.93
CA PRO A 39 -13.45 24.40 -5.06
C PRO A 39 -14.24 24.57 -6.37
N LEU A 40 -13.63 24.20 -7.52
CA LEU A 40 -14.21 24.51 -8.84
C LEU A 40 -15.41 23.62 -9.19
N VAL A 41 -15.42 22.35 -8.78
CA VAL A 41 -16.54 21.43 -9.08
C VAL A 41 -17.86 21.87 -8.44
N LYS A 42 -17.79 22.62 -7.33
CA LYS A 42 -18.97 23.11 -6.60
C LYS A 42 -19.59 24.34 -7.25
N LEU A 43 -18.95 24.91 -8.26
CA LEU A 43 -19.44 26.11 -8.92
C LEU A 43 -20.65 25.80 -9.81
N PRO A 44 -21.68 26.67 -9.82
CA PRO A 44 -22.80 26.50 -10.72
C PRO A 44 -22.35 26.42 -12.18
N GLY A 45 -22.89 25.44 -12.91
CA GLY A 45 -22.57 25.20 -14.32
C GLY A 45 -21.36 24.29 -14.56
N VAL A 46 -20.65 23.84 -13.53
CA VAL A 46 -19.59 22.83 -13.67
C VAL A 46 -20.18 21.42 -13.57
N ALA A 47 -19.97 20.62 -14.61
CA ALA A 47 -20.43 19.24 -14.66
C ALA A 47 -19.39 18.24 -14.15
N ILE A 48 -18.12 18.52 -14.37
CA ILE A 48 -17.01 17.66 -13.97
C ILE A 48 -15.74 18.50 -13.82
N ALA A 49 -14.95 18.21 -12.79
CA ALA A 49 -13.61 18.77 -12.63
C ALA A 49 -12.63 17.64 -12.31
N GLY A 50 -11.49 17.60 -13.00
CA GLY A 50 -10.53 16.50 -12.83
C GLY A 50 -9.12 16.83 -13.24
N MET A 51 -8.21 15.89 -12.98
CA MET A 51 -6.80 15.97 -13.33
C MET A 51 -6.48 15.16 -14.58
N VAL A 52 -5.36 15.52 -15.20
CA VAL A 52 -4.75 14.73 -16.27
C VAL A 52 -3.24 14.84 -16.18
N TYR A 53 -2.56 13.69 -16.28
CA TYR A 53 -1.10 13.61 -16.16
C TYR A 53 -0.41 13.28 -17.49
N THR A 54 -1.08 12.53 -18.37
CA THR A 54 -0.49 12.02 -19.62
C THR A 54 -1.27 12.52 -20.85
N ALA A 55 -0.56 12.75 -21.95
CA ALA A 55 -1.12 13.23 -23.22
C ALA A 55 -1.73 12.10 -24.09
N ASN A 56 -1.98 10.93 -23.51
CA ASN A 56 -2.53 9.77 -24.20
C ASN A 56 -3.82 9.30 -23.53
N LEU A 57 -3.77 8.24 -22.72
CA LEU A 57 -4.92 7.63 -22.06
C LEU A 57 -5.75 8.63 -21.24
N GLY A 58 -5.10 9.59 -20.58
CA GLY A 58 -5.79 10.66 -19.86
C GLY A 58 -6.68 11.51 -20.77
N ILE A 59 -6.17 11.89 -21.95
CA ILE A 59 -6.92 12.64 -22.96
C ILE A 59 -8.03 11.78 -23.57
N THR A 60 -7.77 10.51 -23.88
CA THR A 60 -8.81 9.57 -24.35
C THR A 60 -10.00 9.55 -23.39
N ARG A 61 -9.76 9.46 -22.07
CA ARG A 61 -10.83 9.44 -21.05
C ARG A 61 -11.58 10.77 -20.97
N ILE A 62 -10.89 11.90 -21.14
CA ILE A 62 -11.53 13.22 -21.22
C ILE A 62 -12.48 13.25 -22.43
N ILE A 63 -12.00 12.89 -23.62
CA ILE A 63 -12.83 12.87 -24.84
C ILE A 63 -14.08 12.04 -24.60
N VAL A 64 -13.93 10.77 -24.17
CA VAL A 64 -15.05 9.85 -23.97
C VAL A 64 -16.07 10.37 -22.97
N ASN A 65 -15.61 10.87 -21.81
CA ASN A 65 -16.51 11.40 -20.79
C ASN A 65 -17.21 12.68 -21.25
N LEU A 66 -16.54 13.59 -21.96
CA LEU A 66 -17.18 14.83 -22.39
C LEU A 66 -18.14 14.62 -23.56
N THR A 67 -17.77 13.83 -24.57
CA THR A 67 -18.64 13.56 -25.73
C THR A 67 -19.86 12.70 -25.37
N SER A 68 -19.80 11.95 -24.25
CA SER A 68 -20.95 11.19 -23.75
C SER A 68 -21.97 12.02 -22.97
N ASN A 69 -21.69 13.30 -22.71
CA ASN A 69 -22.64 14.23 -22.10
C ASN A 69 -22.84 15.47 -22.98
N PRO A 70 -23.93 15.51 -23.77
CA PRO A 70 -24.23 16.63 -24.67
C PRO A 70 -24.42 17.99 -23.98
N ALA A 71 -24.67 18.01 -22.66
CA ALA A 71 -24.80 19.26 -21.92
C ALA A 71 -23.46 20.01 -21.82
N ILE A 72 -22.33 19.31 -21.85
CA ILE A 72 -21.00 19.91 -21.73
C ILE A 72 -20.59 20.50 -23.07
N ARG A 73 -20.28 21.80 -23.05
CA ARG A 73 -19.95 22.62 -24.22
C ARG A 73 -18.60 23.32 -24.12
N PHE A 74 -18.04 23.40 -22.91
CA PHE A 74 -16.77 24.07 -22.65
C PHE A 74 -15.83 23.15 -21.87
N LEU A 75 -14.54 23.19 -22.20
CA LEU A 75 -13.46 22.60 -21.41
C LEU A 75 -12.48 23.71 -21.01
N LEU A 76 -12.47 24.09 -19.74
CA LEU A 76 -11.49 25.02 -19.18
C LEU A 76 -10.26 24.23 -18.70
N ILE A 77 -9.10 24.48 -19.31
CA ILE A 77 -7.82 23.91 -18.89
C ILE A 77 -7.14 24.92 -17.97
N CYS A 78 -6.81 24.52 -16.74
CA CYS A 78 -6.15 25.36 -15.76
C CYS A 78 -5.16 24.56 -14.90
N GLY A 79 -4.40 25.24 -14.05
CA GLY A 79 -3.41 24.61 -13.21
C GLY A 79 -2.08 24.35 -13.91
N LYS A 80 -1.20 23.62 -13.22
CA LYS A 80 0.17 23.39 -13.67
C LYS A 80 0.23 22.23 -14.67
N ASP A 81 0.79 22.48 -15.84
CA ASP A 81 1.04 21.45 -16.84
C ASP A 81 2.28 20.61 -16.52
N SER A 82 2.27 19.35 -16.96
CA SER A 82 3.41 18.45 -16.83
C SER A 82 4.53 18.88 -17.78
N ALA A 83 5.74 19.07 -17.26
CA ALA A 83 6.89 19.48 -18.07
C ALA A 83 7.25 18.46 -19.17
N LEU A 84 7.05 17.17 -18.90
CA LEU A 84 7.33 16.07 -19.82
C LEU A 84 6.12 15.72 -20.68
N PHE A 85 4.98 15.45 -20.05
CA PHE A 85 3.83 14.91 -20.76
C PHE A 85 2.99 15.98 -21.45
N ARG A 86 3.00 17.23 -20.96
CA ARG A 86 2.26 18.39 -21.52
C ARG A 86 0.82 18.10 -21.99
N PRO A 87 -0.03 17.44 -21.16
CA PRO A 87 -1.41 17.16 -21.54
C PRO A 87 -2.24 18.42 -21.80
N GLY A 88 -1.96 19.54 -21.14
CA GLY A 88 -2.67 20.82 -21.41
C GLY A 88 -2.46 21.28 -22.84
N GLN A 89 -1.20 21.40 -23.26
CA GLN A 89 -0.86 21.72 -24.65
C GLN A 89 -1.43 20.71 -25.64
N SER A 90 -1.40 19.42 -25.31
CA SER A 90 -1.90 18.36 -26.19
C SER A 90 -3.43 18.42 -26.37
N LEU A 91 -4.19 18.82 -25.34
CA LEU A 91 -5.65 19.03 -25.46
C LEU A 91 -6.00 20.21 -26.36
N ILE A 92 -5.19 21.29 -26.31
CA ILE A 92 -5.35 22.45 -27.21
C ILE A 92 -5.09 22.02 -28.64
N ALA A 93 -3.95 21.36 -28.89
CA ALA A 93 -3.57 20.86 -30.21
C ALA A 93 -4.62 19.87 -30.78
N LEU A 94 -5.18 18.99 -29.94
CA LEU A 94 -6.28 18.10 -30.33
C LEU A 94 -7.53 18.87 -30.76
N SER A 95 -7.89 19.93 -30.02
CA SER A 95 -9.07 20.76 -30.35
C SER A 95 -8.89 21.45 -31.71
N GLU A 96 -7.70 21.99 -31.96
CA GLU A 96 -7.40 22.77 -33.16
C GLU A 96 -7.14 21.88 -34.39
N HIS A 97 -6.36 20.81 -34.22
CA HIS A 97 -5.79 20.04 -35.34
C HIS A 97 -6.28 18.60 -35.42
N GLY A 98 -6.86 18.04 -34.36
CA GLY A 98 -7.31 16.65 -34.32
C GLY A 98 -6.16 15.63 -34.24
N VAL A 99 -6.35 14.48 -34.89
CA VAL A 99 -5.38 13.38 -34.94
C VAL A 99 -5.04 13.01 -36.38
N ASP A 100 -3.83 12.47 -36.59
CA ASP A 100 -3.40 11.90 -37.88
C ASP A 100 -3.83 10.43 -38.06
N ASP A 101 -3.44 9.82 -39.18
CA ASP A 101 -3.73 8.42 -39.52
C ASP A 101 -3.11 7.40 -38.55
N GLN A 102 -2.13 7.82 -37.73
CA GLN A 102 -1.52 7.02 -36.68
C GLN A 102 -2.14 7.31 -35.30
N HIS A 103 -3.28 8.02 -35.27
CA HIS A 103 -3.96 8.47 -34.06
C HIS A 103 -3.10 9.38 -33.16
N ARG A 104 -2.04 10.00 -33.70
CA ARG A 104 -1.23 10.96 -32.98
C ARG A 104 -1.92 12.32 -33.02
N ILE A 105 -1.93 13.02 -31.88
CA ILE A 105 -2.42 14.40 -31.82
C ILE A 105 -1.47 15.30 -32.62
N VAL A 106 -2.02 15.94 -33.65
CA VAL A 106 -1.25 16.80 -34.55
C VAL A 106 -0.81 18.06 -33.79
N GLU A 107 0.46 18.46 -33.95
CA GLU A 107 1.12 19.56 -33.21
C GLU A 107 1.25 19.40 -31.68
N ALA A 108 0.92 18.24 -31.12
CA ALA A 108 1.20 17.98 -29.70
C ALA A 108 2.71 17.80 -29.45
N VAL A 109 3.25 18.59 -28.52
CA VAL A 109 4.66 18.54 -28.08
C VAL A 109 4.87 17.72 -26.81
N GLY A 110 3.79 17.19 -26.23
CA GLY A 110 3.85 16.27 -25.10
C GLY A 110 4.56 14.96 -25.42
N TYR A 111 4.99 14.25 -24.38
CA TYR A 111 5.50 12.89 -24.53
C TYR A 111 4.38 11.92 -24.94
N ASP A 112 4.62 11.17 -26.02
CA ASP A 112 3.76 10.11 -26.55
C ASP A 112 2.26 10.45 -26.69
N PRO A 113 1.88 11.51 -27.45
CA PRO A 113 0.50 11.98 -27.59
C PRO A 113 -0.25 11.17 -28.65
N VAL A 114 -0.41 9.88 -28.41
CA VAL A 114 -1.11 8.95 -29.32
C VAL A 114 -2.36 8.40 -28.63
N LEU A 115 -3.48 8.40 -29.36
CA LEU A 115 -4.80 7.99 -28.87
C LEU A 115 -5.28 6.72 -29.58
N PRO A 116 -4.62 5.56 -29.36
CA PRO A 116 -4.85 4.35 -30.18
C PRO A 116 -6.28 3.80 -30.07
N SER A 117 -6.95 4.07 -28.95
CA SER A 117 -8.28 3.53 -28.64
C SER A 117 -9.44 4.45 -29.05
N ILE A 118 -9.18 5.64 -29.57
CA ILE A 118 -10.24 6.61 -29.91
C ILE A 118 -10.61 6.53 -31.39
N ASP A 119 -11.90 6.45 -31.68
CA ASP A 119 -12.42 6.59 -33.05
C ASP A 119 -12.20 8.04 -33.52
N PRO A 120 -11.60 8.28 -34.71
CA PRO A 120 -11.45 9.62 -35.28
C PRO A 120 -12.77 10.39 -35.38
N LYS A 121 -13.92 9.72 -35.55
CA LYS A 121 -15.25 10.36 -35.52
C LYS A 121 -15.57 10.96 -34.17
N GLN A 122 -15.15 10.30 -33.09
CA GLN A 122 -15.35 10.81 -31.73
C GLN A 122 -14.43 12.01 -31.45
N VAL A 123 -13.23 12.04 -32.03
CA VAL A 123 -12.37 13.24 -32.04
C VAL A 123 -13.05 14.40 -32.78
N ALA A 124 -13.66 14.13 -33.94
CA ALA A 124 -14.41 15.14 -34.68
C ALA A 124 -15.63 15.66 -33.90
N GLN A 125 -16.36 14.78 -33.20
CA GLN A 125 -17.44 15.16 -32.30
C GLN A 125 -16.91 16.05 -31.17
N PHE A 126 -15.83 15.66 -30.50
CA PHE A 126 -15.22 16.46 -29.44
C PHE A 126 -14.91 17.88 -29.91
N ARG A 127 -14.26 18.01 -31.07
CA ARG A 127 -13.90 19.31 -31.67
C ARG A 127 -15.12 20.17 -32.03
N SER A 128 -16.24 19.55 -32.38
CA SER A 128 -17.48 20.25 -32.72
C SER A 128 -18.33 20.60 -31.49
N GLN A 129 -18.28 19.75 -30.46
CA GLN A 129 -19.11 19.85 -29.27
C GLN A 129 -18.50 20.79 -28.21
N ILE A 130 -17.17 20.73 -28.04
CA ILE A 130 -16.42 21.32 -26.93
C ILE A 130 -15.55 22.47 -27.41
N GLU A 131 -15.80 23.67 -26.91
CA GLU A 131 -14.86 24.78 -26.98
C GLU A 131 -13.81 24.63 -25.87
N VAL A 132 -12.54 24.47 -26.27
CA VAL A 132 -11.41 24.34 -25.33
C VAL A 132 -10.84 25.72 -25.02
N LEU A 133 -10.65 26.01 -23.73
CA LEU A 133 -10.14 27.29 -23.24
C LEU A 133 -8.84 27.07 -22.47
N ASP A 134 -7.75 27.62 -23.00
CA ASP A 134 -6.44 27.55 -22.37
C ASP A 134 -6.26 28.63 -21.29
N TRP A 135 -6.21 28.19 -20.04
CA TRP A 135 -5.81 28.96 -18.86
C TRP A 135 -4.70 28.21 -18.11
N THR A 136 -3.87 27.48 -18.85
CA THR A 136 -2.73 26.73 -18.30
C THR A 136 -1.82 27.67 -17.51
N GLY A 137 -1.46 27.23 -16.29
CA GLY A 137 -0.66 28.01 -15.35
C GLY A 137 -1.49 28.83 -14.35
N GLU A 138 -2.76 29.10 -14.63
CA GLU A 138 -3.64 29.81 -13.69
C GLU A 138 -4.08 28.87 -12.55
N GLU A 139 -3.92 29.33 -11.31
CA GLU A 139 -4.23 28.58 -10.09
C GLU A 139 -5.03 29.41 -9.06
N ASP A 140 -5.32 30.67 -9.36
CA ASP A 140 -6.19 31.53 -8.56
C ASP A 140 -7.66 31.11 -8.71
N VAL A 141 -8.28 30.71 -7.61
CA VAL A 141 -9.63 30.13 -7.61
C VAL A 141 -10.67 31.20 -7.92
N GLU A 142 -10.48 32.43 -7.45
CA GLU A 142 -11.36 33.55 -7.69
C GLU A 142 -11.37 33.94 -9.17
N VAL A 143 -10.22 34.00 -9.82
CA VAL A 143 -10.08 34.26 -11.26
C VAL A 143 -10.76 33.14 -12.08
N LEU A 144 -10.48 31.88 -11.76
CA LEU A 144 -11.08 30.73 -12.42
C LEU A 144 -12.60 30.67 -12.21
N GLN A 145 -13.08 31.06 -11.03
CA GLN A 145 -14.51 31.13 -10.73
C GLN A 145 -15.22 32.15 -11.62
N GLU A 146 -14.69 33.36 -11.78
CA GLU A 146 -15.28 34.36 -12.67
C GLU A 146 -15.27 33.89 -14.13
N ARG A 147 -14.21 33.19 -14.54
CA ARG A 147 -14.16 32.59 -15.88
C ARG A 147 -15.25 31.54 -16.08
N ILE A 148 -15.41 30.63 -15.13
CA ILE A 148 -16.44 29.58 -15.17
C ILE A 148 -17.84 30.19 -15.21
N LYS A 149 -18.13 31.21 -14.39
CA LYS A 149 -19.41 31.93 -14.42
C LYS A 149 -19.69 32.52 -15.80
N SER A 150 -18.69 33.16 -16.41
CA SER A 150 -18.82 33.71 -17.77
C SER A 150 -19.14 32.62 -18.82
N LEU A 151 -18.56 31.43 -18.69
CA LEU A 151 -18.84 30.30 -19.58
C LEU A 151 -20.23 29.72 -19.36
N ALA A 152 -20.66 29.59 -18.11
CA ALA A 152 -22.01 29.12 -17.77
C ALA A 152 -23.10 30.05 -18.32
N ILE A 153 -22.87 31.36 -18.34
CA ILE A 153 -23.79 32.34 -18.96
C ILE A 153 -23.84 32.18 -20.48
N ARG A 154 -22.71 31.85 -21.11
CA ARG A 154 -22.59 31.60 -22.56
C ARG A 154 -23.16 30.26 -23.03
N ASN A 155 -23.86 29.51 -22.16
CA ASN A 155 -24.35 28.17 -22.47
C ASN A 155 -25.20 28.16 -23.77
N PRO A 156 -24.72 27.52 -24.86
CA PRO A 156 -25.46 27.45 -26.12
C PRO A 156 -26.55 26.35 -26.11
N GLY A 157 -26.75 25.67 -24.97
CA GLY A 157 -27.64 24.51 -24.86
C GLY A 157 -26.92 23.20 -25.17
N VAL A 158 -27.68 22.10 -25.15
CA VAL A 158 -27.15 20.76 -25.43
C VAL A 158 -26.64 20.65 -26.86
N PHE A 159 -25.56 19.89 -27.05
CA PHE A 159 -25.05 19.57 -28.37
C PHE A 159 -26.02 18.64 -29.12
N THR A 160 -26.27 18.93 -30.39
CA THR A 160 -27.14 18.13 -31.26
C THR A 160 -26.40 17.80 -32.55
N THR A 161 -26.46 16.54 -32.99
CA THR A 161 -25.89 16.07 -34.26
C THR A 161 -27.00 15.47 -35.13
N ASP A 162 -26.92 15.70 -36.44
CA ASP A 162 -27.86 15.15 -37.43
C ASP A 162 -27.61 13.64 -37.69
N GLU A 163 -26.46 13.12 -37.26
CA GLU A 163 -26.17 11.69 -37.32
C GLU A 163 -26.88 10.98 -36.16
N LYS A 164 -27.76 10.02 -36.48
CA LYS A 164 -28.35 9.11 -35.48
C LYS A 164 -27.23 8.58 -34.60
N GLU A 165 -27.37 8.74 -33.28
CA GLU A 165 -26.44 8.24 -32.26
C GLU A 165 -25.95 6.84 -32.64
N ALA A 166 -24.80 6.78 -33.31
CA ALA A 166 -24.08 5.55 -33.44
C ALA A 166 -23.68 5.23 -32.01
N ILE A 167 -24.29 4.20 -31.45
CA ILE A 167 -23.78 3.57 -30.23
C ILE A 167 -22.38 3.12 -30.62
N VAL A 168 -21.39 3.99 -30.43
CA VAL A 168 -19.98 3.67 -30.66
C VAL A 168 -19.74 2.46 -29.79
N SER A 169 -19.48 1.32 -30.42
CA SER A 169 -19.14 0.08 -29.75
C SER A 169 -17.85 0.36 -28.99
N ARG A 170 -18.01 0.64 -27.70
CA ARG A 170 -16.92 1.00 -26.80
C ARG A 170 -16.08 -0.25 -26.65
N SER A 171 -14.84 -0.22 -27.11
CA SER A 171 -13.87 -1.25 -26.71
C SER A 171 -13.57 -1.02 -25.23
N GLU A 172 -14.14 -1.84 -24.35
CA GLU A 172 -13.69 -1.91 -22.97
C GLU A 172 -12.19 -2.29 -22.98
N GLU A 173 -11.39 -1.72 -22.08
CA GLU A 173 -9.98 -2.05 -21.98
C GLU A 173 -9.85 -3.54 -21.56
N ASP A 174 -9.41 -4.40 -22.48
CA ASP A 174 -9.21 -5.83 -22.21
C ASP A 174 -7.88 -6.06 -21.49
N PHE A 175 -7.95 -6.16 -20.16
CA PHE A 175 -6.79 -6.52 -19.33
C PHE A 175 -6.71 -8.02 -19.08
N VAL A 176 -5.52 -8.60 -19.26
CA VAL A 176 -5.24 -9.98 -18.81
C VAL A 176 -5.05 -9.98 -17.30
N SER A 177 -5.99 -10.60 -16.58
CA SER A 177 -5.92 -10.72 -15.12
C SER A 177 -4.82 -11.70 -14.70
N ILE A 178 -3.97 -11.26 -13.78
CA ILE A 178 -2.99 -12.10 -13.09
C ILE A 178 -3.34 -12.16 -11.59
N ARG A 179 -3.10 -13.30 -10.95
CA ARG A 179 -3.30 -13.45 -9.51
C ARG A 179 -2.03 -13.04 -8.75
N PRO A 180 -2.16 -12.35 -7.61
CA PRO A 180 -1.05 -12.21 -6.68
C PRO A 180 -0.50 -13.60 -6.28
N GLY A 181 0.82 -13.73 -6.20
CA GLY A 181 1.48 -15.00 -5.90
C GLY A 181 3.00 -14.88 -5.98
N GLY A 182 3.69 -16.00 -5.72
CA GLY A 182 5.15 -16.07 -5.59
C GLY A 182 5.58 -16.40 -4.17
N GLN A 183 6.70 -17.12 -4.03
CA GLN A 183 7.33 -17.35 -2.73
C GLN A 183 8.42 -16.31 -2.54
N ARG A 184 8.54 -15.80 -1.31
CA ARG A 184 9.69 -14.97 -0.94
C ARG A 184 10.90 -15.88 -0.91
N GLU A 185 11.77 -15.74 -1.91
CA GLU A 185 13.05 -16.44 -1.96
C GLU A 185 13.86 -16.01 -0.74
N PRO A 186 14.38 -16.96 0.08
CA PRO A 186 15.17 -16.61 1.24
C PRO A 186 16.40 -15.74 0.89
N LEU A 187 16.78 -14.84 1.79
CA LEU A 187 17.91 -13.89 1.63
C LEU A 187 19.26 -14.55 1.27
N LEU A 188 19.40 -15.86 1.52
CA LEU A 188 20.60 -16.65 1.24
C LEU A 188 20.78 -17.01 -0.25
N TYR A 189 19.78 -16.75 -1.09
CA TYR A 189 19.77 -17.27 -2.46
C TYR A 189 20.42 -16.38 -3.52
N ASP A 190 20.65 -15.09 -3.30
CA ASP A 190 21.37 -14.29 -4.29
C ASP A 190 22.83 -14.73 -4.34
N PRO A 191 23.35 -15.20 -5.49
CA PRO A 191 24.75 -15.60 -5.64
C PRO A 191 25.77 -14.57 -5.18
N LYS A 192 25.40 -13.28 -5.14
CA LYS A 192 26.30 -12.22 -4.71
C LYS A 192 26.30 -11.98 -3.20
N GLY A 193 25.34 -12.54 -2.48
CA GLY A 193 25.27 -12.50 -1.03
C GLY A 193 24.02 -11.77 -0.51
N TYR A 194 24.13 -11.18 0.68
CA TYR A 194 23.00 -10.58 1.38
C TYR A 194 23.31 -9.17 1.88
N PHE A 195 22.26 -8.42 2.21
CA PHE A 195 22.36 -7.04 2.65
C PHE A 195 21.77 -6.85 4.04
N VAL A 196 22.45 -6.04 4.84
CA VAL A 196 22.00 -5.57 6.14
C VAL A 196 21.77 -4.07 6.04
N ILE A 197 20.56 -3.63 6.34
CA ILE A 197 20.16 -2.23 6.29
C ILE A 197 19.96 -1.75 7.73
N THR A 198 20.50 -0.57 8.02
CA THR A 198 20.35 0.13 9.29
C THR A 198 20.10 1.61 9.02
N ILE A 199 19.58 2.32 10.01
CA ILE A 199 19.38 3.77 9.93
C ILE A 199 20.18 4.46 11.02
N ASP A 200 20.81 5.59 10.68
CA ASP A 200 21.39 6.55 11.60
C ASP A 200 20.50 7.80 11.66
N PRO A 201 19.72 7.96 12.74
CA PRO A 201 18.83 9.11 12.88
C PRO A 201 19.56 10.43 13.15
N GLY A 202 20.77 10.38 13.71
CA GLY A 202 21.59 11.55 14.02
C GLY A 202 22.11 12.19 12.74
N GLU A 203 22.69 11.37 11.86
CA GLU A 203 23.22 11.80 10.56
C GLU A 203 22.14 11.88 9.46
N LYS A 204 20.93 11.38 9.75
CA LYS A 204 19.80 11.26 8.82
C LYS A 204 20.12 10.39 7.60
N GLU A 205 20.82 9.29 7.83
CA GLU A 205 21.35 8.42 6.78
C GLU A 205 20.94 6.96 6.96
N ILE A 206 20.83 6.26 5.84
CA ILE A 206 20.63 4.83 5.73
C ILE A 206 22.01 4.24 5.48
N LEU A 207 22.39 3.27 6.31
CA LEU A 207 23.60 2.50 6.16
C LEU A 207 23.24 1.11 5.66
N LEU A 208 23.74 0.77 4.47
CA LEU A 208 23.59 -0.53 3.84
C LEU A 208 24.94 -1.23 3.78
N LYS A 209 24.99 -2.47 4.26
CA LYS A 209 26.17 -3.33 4.25
C LYS A 209 25.90 -4.58 3.47
N HIS A 210 26.79 -4.91 2.54
CA HIS A 210 26.75 -6.09 1.71
C HIS A 210 27.76 -7.12 2.21
N TYR A 211 27.32 -8.36 2.33
CA TYR A 211 28.12 -9.51 2.72
C TYR A 211 28.02 -10.58 1.64
N LEU A 212 29.15 -11.19 1.28
CA LEU A 212 29.21 -12.33 0.37
C LEU A 212 28.52 -13.57 0.98
N PRO A 213 28.23 -14.62 0.20
CA PRO A 213 27.59 -15.84 0.70
C PRO A 213 28.36 -16.55 1.84
N ASP A 214 29.66 -16.31 1.96
CA ASP A 214 30.53 -16.81 3.03
C ASP A 214 30.56 -15.89 4.27
N HIS A 215 29.66 -14.90 4.34
CA HIS A 215 29.58 -13.87 5.37
C HIS A 215 30.73 -12.85 5.38
N THR A 216 31.60 -12.84 4.37
CA THR A 216 32.67 -11.85 4.26
C THR A 216 32.09 -10.47 3.93
N PRO A 217 32.40 -9.41 4.69
CA PRO A 217 32.00 -8.05 4.33
C PRO A 217 32.59 -7.65 2.97
N ALA A 218 31.78 -7.09 2.09
CA ALA A 218 32.21 -6.73 0.74
C ALA A 218 32.04 -5.24 0.43
N HIS A 219 30.82 -4.70 0.55
CA HIS A 219 30.54 -3.31 0.19
C HIS A 219 29.75 -2.62 1.29
N GLU A 220 29.91 -1.30 1.38
CA GLU A 220 29.14 -0.44 2.26
C GLU A 220 28.63 0.77 1.47
N MET A 221 27.41 1.21 1.76
CA MET A 221 26.79 2.37 1.14
C MET A 221 26.05 3.20 2.18
N HIS A 222 26.27 4.51 2.12
CA HIS A 222 25.55 5.50 2.90
C HIS A 222 24.67 6.31 1.96
N GLY A 223 23.44 6.58 2.35
CA GLY A 223 22.52 7.36 1.52
C GLY A 223 21.27 7.79 2.26
N ARG A 224 20.52 8.74 1.69
CA ARG A 224 19.30 9.28 2.29
C ARG A 224 18.02 8.88 1.56
N GLY A 225 18.17 8.27 0.39
CA GLY A 225 17.07 7.93 -0.50
C GLY A 225 17.16 6.49 -0.98
N ALA A 226 16.03 5.80 -0.97
CA ALA A 226 15.90 4.41 -1.38
C ALA A 226 16.27 4.21 -2.85
N THR A 227 15.71 5.05 -3.73
CA THR A 227 15.96 4.99 -5.18
C THR A 227 17.44 5.11 -5.56
N PRO A 228 18.18 6.17 -5.16
CA PRO A 228 19.60 6.27 -5.52
C PRO A 228 20.45 5.13 -4.94
N MET A 229 20.12 4.63 -3.74
CA MET A 229 20.83 3.49 -3.17
C MET A 229 20.58 2.20 -3.96
N LEU A 230 19.32 1.89 -4.28
CA LEU A 230 18.97 0.72 -5.10
C LEU A 230 19.63 0.79 -6.49
N LEU A 231 19.59 1.95 -7.14
CA LEU A 231 20.26 2.15 -8.42
C LEU A 231 21.77 1.98 -8.34
N GLY A 232 22.39 2.38 -7.21
CA GLY A 232 23.81 2.12 -6.95
C GLY A 232 24.13 0.61 -6.89
N LEU A 233 23.30 -0.17 -6.19
CA LEU A 233 23.46 -1.63 -6.13
C LEU A 233 23.32 -2.29 -7.50
N LEU A 234 22.33 -1.86 -8.29
CA LEU A 234 22.09 -2.38 -9.63
C LEU A 234 23.22 -1.99 -10.60
N ARG A 235 23.70 -0.73 -10.54
CA ARG A 235 24.81 -0.24 -11.36
C ARG A 235 26.08 -1.07 -11.12
N ASP A 236 26.38 -1.37 -9.86
CA ASP A 236 27.56 -2.15 -9.49
C ASP A 236 27.29 -3.67 -9.59
N GLY A 237 26.11 -4.04 -10.08
CA GLY A 237 25.67 -5.40 -10.34
C GLY A 237 25.60 -6.26 -9.09
N LEU A 238 25.44 -5.70 -7.89
CA LEU A 238 25.49 -6.43 -6.62
C LEU A 238 24.24 -7.27 -6.33
N VAL A 239 23.20 -7.13 -7.17
CA VAL A 239 21.94 -7.89 -7.08
C VAL A 239 21.74 -8.59 -8.41
N THR A 240 21.51 -9.90 -8.37
CA THR A 240 21.34 -10.70 -9.60
C THR A 240 19.92 -11.20 -9.80
N GLN A 241 19.11 -11.25 -8.74
CA GLN A 241 17.72 -11.70 -8.79
C GLN A 241 16.74 -10.54 -8.74
N LEU A 242 15.73 -10.55 -9.62
CA LEU A 242 14.70 -9.50 -9.65
C LEU A 242 13.85 -9.48 -8.37
N SER A 243 13.59 -10.65 -7.78
CA SER A 243 12.93 -10.82 -6.48
C SER A 243 13.70 -10.11 -5.36
N HIS A 244 15.02 -10.30 -5.31
CA HIS A 244 15.91 -9.65 -4.35
C HIS A 244 15.98 -8.13 -4.56
N SER A 245 16.01 -7.67 -5.82
CA SER A 245 15.91 -6.24 -6.13
C SER A 245 14.59 -5.63 -5.64
N GLY A 246 13.47 -6.36 -5.79
CA GLY A 246 12.17 -5.93 -5.27
C GLY A 246 12.17 -5.82 -3.74
N TYR A 247 12.72 -6.83 -3.06
CA TYR A 247 12.89 -6.82 -1.60
C TYR A 247 13.75 -5.63 -1.11
N LEU A 248 14.90 -5.39 -1.74
CA LEU A 248 15.78 -4.28 -1.37
C LEU A 248 15.10 -2.93 -1.57
N GLY A 249 14.33 -2.78 -2.64
CA GLY A 249 13.50 -1.60 -2.86
C GLY A 249 12.50 -1.36 -1.72
N GLU A 250 11.83 -2.42 -1.25
CA GLU A 250 10.89 -2.35 -0.12
C GLU A 250 11.62 -1.94 1.18
N GLU A 251 12.72 -2.60 1.52
CA GLU A 251 13.46 -2.33 2.76
C GLU A 251 14.09 -0.94 2.79
N LEU A 252 14.69 -0.50 1.68
CA LEU A 252 15.25 0.84 1.56
C LEU A 252 14.15 1.92 1.65
N ALA A 253 12.99 1.70 1.03
CA ALA A 253 11.86 2.62 1.14
C ALA A 253 11.33 2.70 2.58
N LYS A 254 11.26 1.57 3.30
CA LYS A 254 10.93 1.54 4.74
C LYS A 254 11.96 2.29 5.57
N ALA A 255 13.25 2.08 5.33
CA ALA A 255 14.32 2.79 6.03
C ALA A 255 14.27 4.32 5.79
N GLN A 256 14.06 4.75 4.55
CA GLN A 256 13.88 6.16 4.20
C GLN A 256 12.66 6.76 4.91
N THR A 257 11.52 6.08 4.88
CA THR A 257 10.28 6.50 5.56
C THR A 257 10.52 6.61 7.06
N ALA A 258 11.23 5.65 7.65
CA ALA A 258 11.53 5.68 9.07
C ALA A 258 12.40 6.88 9.48
N LEU A 259 13.39 7.24 8.66
CA LEU A 259 14.18 8.45 8.88
C LEU A 259 13.33 9.72 8.75
N GLN A 260 12.49 9.80 7.72
CA GLN A 260 11.66 10.97 7.44
C GLN A 260 10.64 11.26 8.56
N PHE A 261 10.03 10.21 9.12
CA PHE A 261 8.97 10.34 10.13
C PHE A 261 9.45 10.01 11.55
N GLY A 262 10.75 9.78 11.76
CA GLY A 262 11.31 9.46 13.07
C GLY A 262 10.84 8.11 13.66
N LEU A 263 10.50 7.15 12.80
CA LEU A 263 10.02 5.83 13.20
C LEU A 263 11.21 4.90 13.53
N ARG A 264 10.88 3.77 14.16
CA ARG A 264 11.77 2.63 14.34
C ARG A 264 11.76 1.80 13.05
N TYR A 265 12.95 1.52 12.56
CA TYR A 265 13.19 0.59 11.47
C TYR A 265 13.85 -0.67 12.03
N ASP A 266 13.23 -1.83 11.79
CA ASP A 266 13.87 -3.12 11.90
C ASP A 266 13.61 -3.84 10.56
N GLN A 267 14.66 -4.31 9.89
CA GLN A 267 14.54 -5.02 8.61
C GLN A 267 13.58 -6.22 8.75
N ASP A 268 12.79 -6.50 7.71
CA ASP A 268 11.74 -7.53 7.69
C ASP A 268 10.56 -7.31 8.66
N ARG A 269 10.56 -6.20 9.42
CA ARG A 269 9.46 -5.83 10.30
C ARG A 269 8.69 -4.62 9.75
N PRO A 270 7.40 -4.50 10.11
CA PRO A 270 6.66 -3.26 9.90
C PRO A 270 7.31 -2.10 10.65
N LEU A 271 7.19 -0.89 10.10
CA LEU A 271 7.60 0.34 10.79
C LEU A 271 6.76 0.52 12.06
N ARG A 272 7.41 0.97 13.13
CA ARG A 272 6.80 1.20 14.43
C ARG A 272 7.18 2.57 14.98
N PRO A 273 6.36 3.19 15.85
CA PRO A 273 6.79 4.35 16.62
C PRO A 273 8.08 4.02 17.40
N ARG A 274 8.96 5.00 17.60
CA ARG A 274 10.05 4.83 18.57
C ARG A 274 9.45 4.87 19.96
N GLU A 275 9.81 3.89 20.78
CA GLU A 275 9.56 3.97 22.21
C GLU A 275 10.34 5.17 22.75
N SER A 276 9.63 6.13 23.34
CA SER A 276 10.27 7.11 24.21
C SER A 276 10.94 6.33 25.34
N PRO A 277 12.19 6.62 25.71
CA PRO A 277 12.73 6.03 26.92
C PRO A 277 11.81 6.45 28.06
N ALA A 278 11.07 5.47 28.62
CA ALA A 278 10.43 5.65 29.90
C ALA A 278 11.51 6.15 30.85
N SER A 279 11.24 7.25 31.54
CA SER A 279 12.13 7.82 32.54
C SER A 279 12.50 6.73 33.54
N ALA A 280 13.64 6.09 33.32
CA ALA A 280 14.24 5.16 34.26
C ALA A 280 14.78 6.02 35.40
N THR A 281 13.91 6.35 36.35
CA THR A 281 14.33 6.71 37.70
C THR A 281 15.04 5.50 38.27
N LEU A 282 16.36 5.46 38.09
CA LEU A 282 17.26 4.63 38.86
C LEU A 282 17.16 5.08 40.33
N PRO A 283 16.79 4.20 41.27
CA PRO A 283 16.99 4.48 42.68
C PRO A 283 18.50 4.59 42.96
N GLU A 284 18.85 5.56 43.79
CA GLU A 284 20.21 5.85 44.23
C GLU A 284 20.93 4.59 44.77
N ALA A 285 22.21 4.49 44.42
CA ALA A 285 23.10 3.44 44.85
C ALA A 285 23.28 3.47 46.39
N ILE A 286 22.67 2.51 47.08
CA ILE A 286 23.05 2.14 48.44
C ILE A 286 24.18 1.12 48.32
N GLY A 287 25.37 1.51 48.79
CA GLY A 287 26.57 0.69 48.74
C GLY A 287 26.45 -0.59 49.54
N PHE A 288 27.01 -1.68 49.00
CA PHE A 288 27.39 -2.85 49.78
C PHE A 288 28.72 -3.41 49.28
N GLU A 289 29.52 -3.80 50.27
CA GLU A 289 30.91 -4.20 50.23
C GLU A 289 31.15 -5.53 49.51
N LYS A 290 32.41 -5.74 49.12
CA LYS A 290 32.96 -6.96 48.54
C LYS A 290 32.77 -8.17 49.46
N GLN A 291 32.23 -9.27 48.94
CA GLN A 291 32.58 -10.63 49.40
C GLN A 291 32.29 -11.68 48.31
N GLY A 292 33.25 -12.58 48.11
CA GLY A 292 33.02 -13.98 47.76
C GLY A 292 32.83 -14.35 46.28
N THR A 293 33.88 -14.93 45.70
CA THR A 293 33.87 -15.68 44.44
C THR A 293 33.12 -17.01 44.55
N THR A 294 32.13 -17.24 43.68
CA THR A 294 31.66 -18.58 43.28
C THR A 294 31.31 -18.56 41.79
N PRO A 295 31.75 -19.50 40.95
CA PRO A 295 31.41 -19.49 39.52
C PRO A 295 29.92 -19.75 39.35
N LEU A 296 29.20 -18.82 38.69
CA LEU A 296 27.83 -19.02 38.24
C LEU A 296 27.81 -20.17 37.22
N GLN A 297 27.21 -21.30 37.60
CA GLN A 297 26.86 -22.39 36.70
C GLN A 297 25.99 -21.86 35.55
N ALA A 298 26.29 -22.32 34.34
CA ALA A 298 25.45 -22.09 33.17
C ALA A 298 24.02 -22.61 33.44
N PRO A 299 22.96 -21.90 33.00
CA PRO A 299 21.60 -22.38 33.15
C PRO A 299 21.42 -23.72 32.41
N PRO A 300 20.64 -24.66 32.96
CA PRO A 300 20.51 -26.00 32.38
C PRO A 300 19.87 -25.93 31.00
N LYS A 301 20.44 -26.64 30.02
CA LYS A 301 19.82 -26.91 28.73
C LYS A 301 18.54 -27.72 28.98
N ARG A 302 17.37 -27.11 28.88
CA ARG A 302 16.09 -27.83 28.83
C ARG A 302 15.92 -28.47 27.45
N SER A 303 15.65 -29.76 27.44
CA SER A 303 15.28 -30.55 26.26
C SER A 303 13.95 -30.04 25.68
N PHE A 304 13.89 -29.90 24.36
CA PHE A 304 12.66 -29.56 23.63
C PHE A 304 11.59 -30.63 23.94
N VAL A 305 10.50 -30.21 24.58
CA VAL A 305 9.30 -31.04 24.77
C VAL A 305 8.57 -31.10 23.42
N GLU A 306 8.15 -32.28 22.99
CA GLU A 306 7.33 -32.44 21.78
C GLU A 306 6.00 -31.71 21.95
N VAL A 307 5.55 -31.02 20.90
CA VAL A 307 4.30 -30.26 20.89
C VAL A 307 3.13 -31.23 21.13
N TYR A 308 2.27 -30.92 22.10
CA TYR A 308 1.14 -31.77 22.45
C TYR A 308 0.13 -31.85 21.29
N THR A 309 -0.46 -33.04 21.07
CA THR A 309 -1.59 -33.27 20.14
C THR A 309 -2.94 -33.22 20.87
N VAL A 310 -4.06 -33.06 20.16
CA VAL A 310 -5.43 -33.05 20.71
C VAL A 310 -5.68 -34.27 21.59
N LYS A 311 -5.28 -35.46 21.13
CA LYS A 311 -5.45 -36.72 21.87
C LYS A 311 -4.66 -36.76 23.17
N GLN A 312 -3.50 -36.10 23.21
CA GLN A 312 -2.70 -35.99 24.41
C GLN A 312 -3.35 -35.00 25.37
N LEU A 313 -3.84 -33.85 24.89
CA LEU A 313 -4.48 -32.83 25.71
C LEU A 313 -5.74 -33.32 26.44
N GLU A 314 -6.54 -34.19 25.81
CA GLU A 314 -7.73 -34.84 26.43
C GLU A 314 -7.39 -35.80 27.59
N SER A 315 -6.13 -36.19 27.74
CA SER A 315 -5.65 -37.14 28.77
C SER A 315 -4.55 -36.59 29.67
N VAL A 316 -4.27 -35.27 29.61
CA VAL A 316 -3.26 -34.61 30.45
C VAL A 316 -3.71 -34.59 31.90
N ALA A 317 -2.85 -35.08 32.80
CA ALA A 317 -3.04 -34.92 34.22
C ALA A 317 -2.85 -33.45 34.64
N PRO A 318 -3.60 -32.94 35.62
CA PRO A 318 -3.42 -31.58 36.12
C PRO A 318 -1.98 -31.33 36.60
N ASN A 319 -1.52 -30.08 36.47
CA ASN A 319 -0.18 -29.62 36.85
C ASN A 319 0.97 -30.18 35.99
N THR A 320 0.67 -30.58 34.74
CA THR A 320 1.67 -31.02 33.77
C THR A 320 2.20 -29.83 32.95
N ASP A 321 3.50 -29.81 32.67
CA ASP A 321 4.13 -28.85 31.75
C ASP A 321 3.72 -29.18 30.31
N ILE A 322 3.15 -28.20 29.61
CA ILE A 322 2.62 -28.33 28.25
C ILE A 322 3.27 -27.33 27.30
N ASP A 323 3.33 -27.71 26.03
CA ASP A 323 3.72 -26.88 24.90
C ASP A 323 2.67 -27.02 23.80
N LEU A 324 1.96 -25.92 23.51
CA LEU A 324 0.83 -25.91 22.59
C LEU A 324 0.82 -24.68 21.68
N PHE A 325 0.12 -24.80 20.56
CA PHE A 325 -0.25 -23.65 19.73
C PHE A 325 -1.71 -23.29 19.93
N LEU A 326 -2.01 -21.99 19.88
CA LEU A 326 -3.35 -21.46 20.11
C LEU A 326 -3.62 -20.26 19.22
N SER A 327 -4.82 -20.20 18.65
CA SER A 327 -5.37 -19.01 18.00
C SER A 327 -6.30 -18.29 18.96
N VAL A 328 -5.98 -17.04 19.33
CA VAL A 328 -6.76 -16.23 20.28
C VAL A 328 -8.12 -15.90 19.68
N THR A 329 -9.20 -16.19 20.40
CA THR A 329 -10.58 -15.91 19.98
C THR A 329 -11.19 -14.73 20.74
N ASP A 330 -10.79 -14.52 21.99
CA ASP A 330 -11.34 -13.47 22.85
C ASP A 330 -10.42 -13.15 24.03
N LEU A 331 -10.57 -11.96 24.58
CA LEU A 331 -9.83 -11.47 25.75
C LEU A 331 -10.82 -11.41 26.92
N LEU A 332 -10.72 -12.35 27.85
CA LEU A 332 -11.69 -12.53 28.93
C LEU A 332 -11.46 -11.52 30.07
N ARG A 333 -10.19 -11.35 30.47
CA ARG A 333 -9.74 -10.46 31.56
C ARG A 333 -8.37 -9.89 31.19
N GLU A 334 -7.90 -8.88 31.94
CA GLU A 334 -6.65 -8.17 31.68
C GLU A 334 -5.42 -9.08 31.48
N ARG A 335 -5.44 -10.28 32.07
CA ARG A 335 -4.37 -11.27 31.94
C ARG A 335 -4.84 -12.68 31.62
N VAL A 336 -6.06 -12.82 31.10
CA VAL A 336 -6.63 -14.10 30.70
C VAL A 336 -7.26 -13.97 29.32
N LEU A 337 -6.81 -14.82 28.40
CA LEU A 337 -7.37 -14.90 27.04
C LEU A 337 -7.96 -16.28 26.78
N GLY A 338 -8.96 -16.34 25.91
CA GLY A 338 -9.50 -17.58 25.37
C GLY A 338 -9.01 -17.79 23.95
N GLY A 339 -8.73 -19.04 23.59
CA GLY A 339 -8.41 -19.38 22.21
C GLY A 339 -8.70 -20.82 21.86
N ILE A 340 -8.64 -21.08 20.56
CA ILE A 340 -8.79 -22.41 19.99
C ILE A 340 -7.40 -23.03 19.86
N PHE A 341 -7.24 -24.25 20.36
CA PHE A 341 -6.03 -25.03 20.18
C PHE A 341 -5.81 -25.34 18.69
N VAL A 342 -4.57 -25.26 18.21
CA VAL A 342 -4.24 -25.52 16.80
C VAL A 342 -3.06 -26.46 16.72
N GLU A 343 -3.09 -27.38 15.75
CA GLU A 343 -2.03 -28.39 15.58
C GLU A 343 -1.16 -28.06 14.37
N PRO A 344 0.17 -28.23 14.45
CA PRO A 344 1.03 -28.15 13.29
C PRO A 344 0.78 -29.32 12.33
N ASP A 345 0.57 -29.00 11.05
CA ASP A 345 0.39 -30.00 9.99
C ASP A 345 1.70 -30.73 9.73
N MET A 346 1.74 -32.03 10.04
CA MET A 346 2.92 -32.88 9.89
C MET A 346 3.11 -33.44 8.47
N THR A 347 2.23 -33.10 7.51
CA THR A 347 2.19 -33.75 6.19
C THR A 347 2.82 -32.98 5.03
N GLY A 348 3.40 -31.79 5.26
CA GLY A 348 4.03 -31.00 4.19
C GLY A 348 5.11 -30.02 4.67
N ALA A 349 6.00 -29.62 3.75
CA ALA A 349 7.16 -28.76 3.99
C ALA A 349 6.84 -27.27 4.29
N SER A 350 5.69 -26.97 4.91
CA SER A 350 5.28 -25.61 5.27
C SER A 350 4.69 -25.60 6.68
N ARG A 351 5.04 -24.59 7.49
CA ARG A 351 4.49 -24.39 8.82
C ARG A 351 3.05 -23.87 8.73
N VAL A 352 2.10 -24.81 8.69
CA VAL A 352 0.66 -24.54 8.59
C VAL A 352 0.00 -25.10 9.83
N LEU A 353 -0.80 -24.29 10.52
CA LEU A 353 -1.52 -24.70 11.73
C LEU A 353 -2.99 -24.99 11.38
N ARG A 354 -3.46 -26.17 11.77
CA ARG A 354 -4.84 -26.63 11.58
C ARG A 354 -5.69 -26.29 12.80
N GLY A 355 -6.81 -25.60 12.59
CA GLY A 355 -7.78 -25.29 13.65
C GLY A 355 -8.45 -26.54 14.21
N THR A 356 -8.56 -26.63 15.55
CA THR A 356 -9.32 -27.69 16.24
C THR A 356 -10.64 -27.14 16.81
N SER A 357 -11.46 -27.98 17.44
CA SER A 357 -12.67 -27.55 18.16
C SER A 357 -12.45 -27.35 19.66
N GLN A 358 -11.23 -27.54 20.15
CA GLN A 358 -10.92 -27.49 21.58
C GLN A 358 -10.55 -26.08 22.01
N ARG A 359 -11.28 -25.57 23.00
CA ARG A 359 -11.07 -24.23 23.57
C ARG A 359 -10.22 -24.34 24.84
N ILE A 360 -9.25 -23.44 24.97
CA ILE A 360 -8.32 -23.36 26.09
C ILE A 360 -8.26 -21.90 26.55
N GLU A 361 -8.13 -21.70 27.86
CA GLU A 361 -7.83 -20.39 28.43
C GLU A 361 -6.35 -20.29 28.80
N ILE A 362 -5.73 -19.14 28.54
CA ILE A 362 -4.34 -18.86 28.89
C ILE A 362 -4.32 -17.69 29.87
N GLU A 363 -3.72 -17.91 31.04
CA GLU A 363 -3.42 -16.85 32.01
C GLU A 363 -1.92 -16.56 32.04
N TRP A 364 -1.54 -15.29 32.10
CA TRP A 364 -0.15 -14.87 32.28
C TRP A 364 0.03 -13.92 33.46
N THR A 365 1.24 -13.84 33.99
CA THR A 365 1.58 -12.98 35.12
C THR A 365 2.72 -12.04 34.76
N ALA A 366 3.11 -11.15 35.68
CA ALA A 366 4.28 -10.30 35.49
C ALA A 366 5.61 -11.10 35.40
N ALA A 367 5.62 -12.36 35.84
CA ALA A 367 6.77 -13.25 35.71
C ALA A 367 6.80 -14.03 34.38
N SER A 368 5.71 -13.98 33.59
CA SER A 368 5.62 -14.67 32.31
C SER A 368 6.52 -14.02 31.27
N ARG A 369 7.28 -14.84 30.54
CA ARG A 369 8.23 -14.39 29.52
C ARG A 369 7.57 -14.32 28.14
N PHE A 370 7.57 -13.14 27.54
CA PHE A 370 7.13 -12.96 26.16
C PHE A 370 8.29 -13.06 25.16
N VAL A 371 8.04 -13.71 24.02
CA VAL A 371 9.01 -13.90 22.94
C VAL A 371 8.33 -13.60 21.61
N MET A 372 9.00 -12.85 20.72
CA MET A 372 8.46 -12.43 19.40
C MET A 372 7.17 -11.57 19.45
N GLY A 373 6.87 -10.98 20.60
CA GLY A 373 5.80 -10.00 20.83
C GLY A 373 5.76 -9.61 22.31
N GLY A 374 4.82 -8.75 22.70
CA GLY A 374 4.51 -8.40 24.09
C GLY A 374 3.06 -8.76 24.47
N ALA A 375 2.64 -8.41 25.69
CA ALA A 375 1.26 -8.64 26.13
C ALA A 375 0.24 -7.84 25.28
N GLU A 376 0.68 -6.71 24.71
CA GLU A 376 -0.06 -5.87 23.77
C GLU A 376 -0.34 -6.54 22.41
N ASP A 377 0.43 -7.56 22.04
CA ASP A 377 0.22 -8.33 20.81
C ASP A 377 -0.76 -9.51 21.01
N LEU A 378 -1.25 -9.73 22.22
CA LEU A 378 -2.28 -10.72 22.55
C LEU A 378 -3.66 -10.18 22.17
N VAL A 379 -3.93 -10.12 20.87
CA VAL A 379 -5.19 -9.65 20.30
C VAL A 379 -6.00 -10.80 19.72
N VAL A 380 -7.30 -10.60 19.53
CA VAL A 380 -8.15 -11.57 18.81
C VAL A 380 -7.57 -11.82 17.41
N GLY A 381 -7.40 -13.09 17.06
CA GLY A 381 -6.76 -13.54 15.83
C GLY A 381 -5.24 -13.73 15.94
N ALA A 382 -4.63 -13.47 17.10
CA ALA A 382 -3.22 -13.77 17.32
C ALA A 382 -2.97 -15.29 17.36
N ILE A 383 -1.86 -15.73 16.77
CA ILE A 383 -1.39 -17.11 16.87
C ILE A 383 -0.28 -17.13 17.90
N LEU A 384 -0.38 -18.00 18.89
CA LEU A 384 0.56 -18.13 20.00
C LEU A 384 1.11 -19.54 20.06
N ARG A 385 2.36 -19.68 20.54
CA ARG A 385 2.86 -20.92 21.14
C ARG A 385 3.07 -20.66 22.62
N VAL A 386 2.43 -21.46 23.47
CA VAL A 386 2.41 -21.27 24.91
C VAL A 386 3.06 -22.45 25.59
N PHE A 387 4.03 -22.14 26.46
CA PHE A 387 4.64 -23.07 27.38
C PHE A 387 4.16 -22.74 28.79
N GLY A 388 3.65 -23.72 29.51
CA GLY A 388 3.07 -23.46 30.83
C GLY A 388 2.53 -24.69 31.50
N LYS A 389 1.82 -24.49 32.61
CA LYS A 389 1.19 -25.57 33.37
C LYS A 389 -0.29 -25.65 33.11
N PHE A 390 -0.76 -26.85 32.77
CA PHE A 390 -2.17 -27.13 32.54
C PHE A 390 -2.89 -27.38 33.87
N ASP A 391 -3.99 -26.67 34.11
CA ASP A 391 -4.86 -26.79 35.28
C ASP A 391 -6.15 -27.57 34.98
N GLU A 392 -6.88 -28.00 36.01
CA GLU A 392 -8.10 -28.81 35.97
C GLU A 392 -9.26 -28.17 35.17
N ASN A 393 -9.18 -26.86 34.89
CA ASN A 393 -10.23 -26.08 34.23
C ASN A 393 -9.97 -25.74 32.75
N ASN A 394 -9.11 -26.51 32.04
CA ASN A 394 -8.60 -26.14 30.70
C ASN A 394 -7.91 -24.76 30.67
N LEU A 395 -7.35 -24.35 31.82
CA LEU A 395 -6.58 -23.13 31.98
C LEU A 395 -5.09 -23.48 31.92
N VAL A 396 -4.32 -22.67 31.22
CA VAL A 396 -2.86 -22.80 31.15
C VAL A 396 -2.23 -21.58 31.76
N HIS A 397 -1.44 -21.78 32.81
CA HIS A 397 -0.60 -20.72 33.35
C HIS A 397 0.65 -20.61 32.48
N GLY A 398 0.64 -19.65 31.56
CA GLY A 398 1.71 -19.43 30.57
C GLY A 398 2.97 -18.90 31.23
N GLU A 399 4.00 -19.73 31.34
CA GLU A 399 5.33 -19.31 31.80
C GLU A 399 6.11 -18.61 30.68
N GLN A 400 5.96 -19.08 29.44
CA GLN A 400 6.52 -18.46 28.25
C GLN A 400 5.50 -18.44 27.11
N ILE A 401 5.27 -17.25 26.56
CA ILE A 401 4.31 -17.03 25.47
C ILE A 401 5.06 -16.47 24.26
N ILE A 402 4.96 -17.18 23.14
CA ILE A 402 5.59 -16.82 21.89
C ILE A 402 4.50 -16.34 20.91
N VAL A 403 4.58 -15.11 20.44
CA VAL A 403 3.63 -14.55 19.47
C VAL A 403 4.08 -14.86 18.04
N LEU A 404 3.25 -15.59 17.29
CA LEU A 404 3.56 -16.20 15.99
C LEU A 404 2.65 -15.73 14.84
N THR A 405 1.70 -14.83 15.10
CA THR A 405 0.72 -14.29 14.13
C THR A 405 1.32 -13.78 12.81
N ARG A 406 2.61 -13.43 12.79
CA ARG A 406 3.31 -12.89 11.61
C ARG A 406 4.16 -13.92 10.85
N VAL A 407 4.29 -15.14 11.38
CA VAL A 407 5.19 -16.20 10.87
C VAL A 407 4.40 -17.45 10.51
N GLU A 408 3.32 -17.74 11.24
CA GLU A 408 2.47 -18.90 11.05
C GLU A 408 1.17 -18.52 10.33
N LYS A 409 0.64 -19.43 9.52
CA LYS A 409 -0.66 -19.25 8.85
C LYS A 409 -1.65 -20.29 9.37
N LEU A 410 -2.86 -19.84 9.70
CA LEU A 410 -3.99 -20.70 9.99
C LEU A 410 -4.67 -21.12 8.68
N THR A 411 -5.01 -22.39 8.54
CA THR A 411 -5.84 -22.93 7.43
C THR A 411 -7.17 -23.46 7.92
#